data_AF-A0A150U1Q2-F1
#
_entry.id   AF-A0A150U1Q2-F1
#
_cell.length_a   1.000
_cell.length_b   1.000
_cell.length_c   1.000
_cell.angle_alpha   90.00
_cell.angle_beta   90.00
_cell.angle_gamma   90.00
#
_symmetry.space_group_name_H-M   'P 1'
#
loop_
_entity.id
_entity.type
_entity.pdbx_description
1 polymer ?
#
loop_
_entity_poly.entity_id
_entity_poly.type
_entity_poly.pdbx_seq_one_letter_code
_entity_poly.pdbx_strand_id
1 'polypeptide(L)'
;MNERRALRIASIVEGASLLLLLLVAMPLKYALGYPVAVRIAGSVHGVLFLAMLSAAFRAALERALSGRAVLRVLALSVVPFGFVVADRILRVGDRA
;
A
#
# COMPACT_ATOMS: atom_id res chain seq x y z
N MET A 1 0.65 14.68 13.43
CA MET A 1 0.56 13.21 13.21
C MET A 1 1.95 12.73 12.82
N ASN A 2 2.45 11.61 13.35
CA ASN A 2 3.75 11.10 12.91
C ASN A 2 3.63 10.58 11.47
N GLU A 3 4.28 11.22 10.50
CA GLU A 3 4.19 10.89 9.08
C GLU A 3 4.59 9.43 8.78
N ARG A 4 5.56 8.90 9.54
CA ARG A 4 5.94 7.48 9.48
C ARG A 4 4.80 6.54 9.86
N ARG A 5 4.02 6.89 10.88
CA ARG A 5 2.86 6.09 11.32
C ARG A 5 1.74 6.15 10.29
N ALA A 6 1.51 7.32 9.69
CA ALA A 6 0.55 7.47 8.60
C ALA A 6 0.93 6.61 7.39
N LEU A 7 2.20 6.67 6.95
CA LEU A 7 2.70 5.85 5.86
C LEU A 7 2.60 4.34 6.15
N ARG A 8 2.90 3.92 7.39
CA ARG A 8 2.79 2.52 7.80
C ARG A 8 1.35 1.99 7.74
N ILE A 9 0.40 2.78 8.24
CA ILE A 9 -1.02 2.42 8.17
C ILE A 9 -1.46 2.37 6.70
N ALA A 10 -1.08 3.38 5.91
CA ALA A 10 -1.41 3.44 4.49
C ALA A 10 -0.85 2.22 3.72
N SER A 11 0.40 1.82 3.95
CA SER A 11 1.01 0.66 3.28
C SER A 11 0.33 -0.65 3.63
N ILE A 12 -0.10 -0.83 4.89
CA ILE A 12 -0.82 -2.04 5.30
C ILE A 12 -2.21 -2.09 4.66
N VAL A 13 -2.95 -0.98 4.68
CA VAL A 13 -4.29 -0.90 4.10
C VAL A 13 -4.26 -1.07 2.59
N GLU A 14 -3.30 -0.42 1.91
CA GLU A 14 -3.09 -0.56 0.48
C GLU A 14 -2.72 -2.00 0.11
N GLY A 15 -1.75 -2.60 0.80
CA GLY A 15 -1.34 -3.99 0.55
C GLY A 15 -2.47 -5.00 0.81
N ALA A 16 -3.28 -4.78 1.84
CA ALA A 16 -4.47 -5.59 2.10
C ALA A 16 -5.53 -5.42 0.99
N SER A 17 -5.72 -4.20 0.49
CA SER A 17 -6.65 -3.94 -0.62
C SER A 17 -6.20 -4.57 -1.94
N LEU A 18 -4.88 -4.65 -2.19
CA LEU A 18 -4.32 -5.38 -3.32
C LEU A 18 -4.60 -6.89 -3.20
N LEU A 19 -4.40 -7.47 -2.01
CA LEU A 19 -4.73 -8.87 -1.79
C LEU A 19 -6.23 -9.13 -1.95
N LEU A 20 -7.10 -8.24 -1.48
CA LEU A 20 -8.54 -8.35 -1.69
C LEU A 20 -8.89 -8.32 -3.19
N LEU A 21 -8.28 -7.41 -3.95
CA LEU A 21 -8.47 -7.30 -5.39
C LEU A 21 -8.06 -8.59 -6.12
N LEU A 22 -6.89 -9.14 -5.78
CA LEU A 22 -6.33 -10.31 -6.45
C LEU A 22 -7.00 -11.63 -6.00
N LEU A 23 -7.24 -11.81 -4.70
CA LEU A 23 -7.72 -13.08 -4.14
C LEU A 23 -9.24 -13.17 -4.05
N VAL A 24 -9.97 -12.05 -4.10
CA VAL A 24 -11.43 -12.05 -4.04
C VAL A 24 -12.04 -11.54 -5.33
N ALA A 25 -11.68 -10.33 -5.77
CA ALA A 25 -12.36 -9.73 -6.92
C ALA A 25 -12.05 -10.47 -8.24
N MET A 26 -10.82 -10.94 -8.44
CA MET A 26 -10.47 -11.71 -9.64
C MET A 26 -11.16 -13.09 -9.70
N PRO A 27 -11.18 -13.91 -8.63
CA PRO A 27 -12.01 -15.11 -8.61
C PRO A 27 -13.49 -14.82 -8.82
N LEU A 28 -14.04 -13.75 -8.24
CA LEU A 28 -15.45 -13.39 -8.47
C LEU A 28 -15.74 -13.06 -9.94
N LYS A 29 -14.80 -12.38 -10.61
CA LYS A 29 -14.89 -12.08 -12.05
C LYS A 29 -14.88 -13.35 -12.90
N TYR A 30 -13.93 -14.26 -12.66
CA TYR A 30 -13.74 -15.43 -13.54
C TYR A 30 -14.65 -16.62 -13.19
N ALA A 31 -14.91 -16.87 -11.90
CA ALA A 31 -15.69 -18.03 -11.46
C ALA A 31 -17.21 -17.74 -11.42
N LEU A 32 -17.60 -16.50 -11.10
CA LEU A 32 -19.01 -16.13 -10.91
C LEU A 32 -19.51 -15.08 -11.91
N GLY A 33 -18.64 -14.63 -12.83
CA GLY A 33 -19.03 -13.70 -13.90
C GLY A 33 -19.38 -12.29 -13.40
N TYR A 34 -18.85 -11.85 -12.25
CA TYR A 34 -19.11 -10.51 -11.69
C TYR A 34 -17.95 -9.53 -11.94
N PRO A 35 -17.83 -8.92 -13.15
CA PRO A 35 -16.76 -7.97 -13.45
C PRO A 35 -16.88 -6.67 -12.62
N VAL A 36 -18.07 -6.36 -12.12
CA VAL A 36 -18.32 -5.18 -11.27
C VAL A 36 -17.50 -5.20 -9.97
N ALA A 37 -17.22 -6.38 -9.41
CA ALA A 37 -16.42 -6.51 -8.20
C ALA A 37 -14.98 -6.02 -8.41
N VAL A 38 -14.38 -6.32 -9.57
CA VAL A 38 -13.04 -5.83 -9.94
C VAL A 38 -13.05 -4.33 -10.16
N ARG A 39 -14.12 -3.78 -10.74
CA ARG A 39 -14.25 -2.33 -10.92
C ARG A 39 -14.29 -1.60 -9.57
N ILE A 40 -15.14 -2.06 -8.64
CA ILE A 40 -15.27 -1.43 -7.32
C ILE A 40 -13.98 -1.61 -6.52
N ALA A 41 -13.49 -2.84 -6.36
CA ALA A 41 -12.27 -3.12 -5.60
C ALA A 41 -11.06 -2.40 -6.20
N GLY A 42 -10.95 -2.36 -7.53
CA GLY A 42 -9.89 -1.66 -8.24
C GLY A 42 -9.94 -0.15 -8.04
N SER A 43 -11.13 0.46 -8.08
CA SER A 43 -11.29 1.89 -7.77
C SER A 43 -10.92 2.21 -6.32
N VAL A 44 -11.36 1.39 -5.36
CA VAL A 44 -11.00 1.55 -3.94
C VAL A 44 -9.49 1.42 -3.74
N HIS A 45 -8.88 0.38 -4.32
CA HIS A 45 -7.43 0.17 -4.26
C HIS A 45 -6.67 1.36 -4.89
N GLY A 46 -7.11 1.86 -6.05
CA GLY A 46 -6.49 3.03 -6.68
C GLY A 46 -6.49 4.28 -5.81
N VAL A 47 -7.61 4.56 -5.12
CA VAL A 47 -7.68 5.68 -4.16
C VAL A 47 -6.73 5.46 -2.97
N LEU A 48 -6.67 4.23 -2.44
CA LEU A 48 -5.76 3.88 -1.35
C LEU A 48 -4.29 4.00 -1.76
N PHE A 49 -3.96 3.62 -3.00
CA PHE A 49 -2.62 3.77 -3.56
C PHE A 49 -2.21 5.24 -3.66
N LEU A 50 -3.10 6.11 -4.14
CA LEU A 50 -2.85 7.57 -4.17
C LEU A 50 -2.68 8.15 -2.76
N ALA A 51 -3.49 7.71 -1.79
CA ALA A 51 -3.34 8.12 -0.39
C ALA A 51 -1.98 7.69 0.16
N MET A 52 -1.54 6.46 -0.11
CA MET A 52 -0.20 5.98 0.28
C MET A 52 0.90 6.80 -0.39
N LEU A 53 0.77 7.14 -1.68
CA LEU A 53 1.74 7.96 -2.40
C LEU A 53 1.87 9.35 -1.78
N SER A 54 0.76 9.97 -1.39
CA SER A 54 0.77 11.26 -0.68
C SER A 54 1.48 11.18 0.67
N ALA A 55 1.25 10.11 1.45
CA ALA A 55 1.93 9.89 2.72
C ALA A 55 3.43 9.63 2.54
N ALA A 56 3.80 8.90 1.49
CA ALA A 56 5.19 8.62 1.14
C ALA A 56 5.93 9.90 0.73
N PHE A 57 5.27 10.78 -0.04
CA PHE A 57 5.82 12.06 -0.45
C PHE A 57 6.04 13.00 0.74
N ARG A 58 5.06 13.09 1.66
CA ARG A 58 5.19 13.87 2.90
C ARG A 58 6.33 13.35 3.78
N ALA A 59 6.43 12.04 3.95
CA ALA A 59 7.53 11.43 4.70
C ALA A 59 8.92 11.69 4.08
N ALA A 60 9.00 11.84 2.75
CA ALA A 60 10.21 12.24 2.05
C ALA A 60 10.55 13.72 2.26
N LEU A 61 9.57 14.62 2.13
CA LEU A 61 9.74 16.07 2.30
C LEU A 61 10.19 16.43 3.73
N GLU A 62 9.57 15.81 4.73
CA GLU A 62 9.91 16.03 6.14
C GLU A 62 11.21 15.33 6.56
N ARG A 63 11.93 14.71 5.61
CA ARG A 63 13.14 13.89 5.84
C ARG A 63 12.94 12.81 6.92
N ALA A 64 11.69 12.43 7.16
CA ALA A 64 11.34 11.38 8.09
C ALA A 64 11.85 10.02 7.59
N LEU A 65 12.00 9.82 6.28
CA LEU A 65 12.61 8.61 5.71
C LEU A 65 13.62 8.98 4.63
N SER A 66 14.66 8.15 4.47
CA SER A 66 15.57 8.30 3.32
C SER A 66 14.81 8.06 2.02
N GLY A 67 15.14 8.82 0.96
CA GLY A 67 14.51 8.62 -0.36
C GLY A 67 14.62 7.19 -0.88
N ARG A 68 15.70 6.47 -0.53
CA ARG A 68 15.87 5.03 -0.83
C ARG A 68 14.85 4.16 -0.11
N ALA A 69 14.52 4.47 1.14
CA ALA A 69 13.50 3.73 1.90
C ALA A 69 12.11 3.98 1.31
N VAL A 70 11.80 5.23 0.95
CA VAL A 70 10.54 5.59 0.28
C VAL A 70 10.39 4.83 -1.04
N LEU A 71 11.43 4.83 -1.88
CA LEU A 71 11.42 4.12 -3.17
C LEU A 71 11.20 2.60 -2.98
N ARG A 72 11.83 1.99 -1.97
CA ARG A 72 11.63 0.57 -1.65
C ARG A 72 10.20 0.29 -1.20
N VAL A 73 9.60 1.14 -0.37
CA VAL A 73 8.20 0.98 0.08
C VAL A 73 7.25 1.06 -1.12
N LEU A 74 7.46 2.01 -2.03
CA LEU A 74 6.67 2.13 -3.26
C LEU A 74 6.85 0.93 -4.21
N ALA A 75 8.07 0.42 -4.35
CA ALA A 75 8.31 -0.79 -5.15
C ALA A 75 7.62 -2.02 -4.54
N LEU A 76 7.64 -2.13 -3.21
CA LEU A 76 7.01 -3.23 -2.48
C LEU A 76 5.48 -3.18 -2.48
N SER A 77 4.85 -2.01 -2.65
CA SER A 77 3.39 -1.91 -2.66
C SER A 77 2.75 -2.58 -3.89
N VAL A 78 3.49 -2.67 -5.01
CA VAL A 78 3.02 -3.34 -6.23
C VAL A 78 3.13 -4.87 -6.11
N VAL A 79 4.00 -5.36 -5.23
CA VAL A 79 4.24 -6.80 -5.05
C VAL A 79 3.22 -7.36 -4.05
N PRO A 80 2.53 -8.48 -4.37
CA PRO A 80 1.67 -9.15 -3.41
C PRO A 80 2.46 -9.47 -2.13
N PHE A 81 1.88 -9.18 -0.96
CA PHE A 81 2.53 -9.32 0.35
C PHE A 81 3.76 -8.41 0.60
N GLY A 82 4.15 -7.55 -0.34
CA GLY A 82 5.29 -6.64 -0.16
C GLY A 82 5.11 -5.65 0.98
N PHE A 83 3.86 -5.34 1.36
CA PHE A 83 3.53 -4.51 2.52
C PHE A 83 4.07 -5.08 3.85
N VAL A 84 4.26 -6.40 3.97
CA VAL A 84 4.83 -7.02 5.18
C VAL A 84 6.30 -6.62 5.35
N VAL A 85 7.05 -6.61 4.25
CA VAL A 85 8.44 -6.14 4.24
C VAL A 85 8.50 -4.62 4.41
N ALA A 86 7.56 -3.89 3.80
CA ALA A 86 7.44 -2.45 3.97
C ALA A 86 7.19 -2.05 5.43
N ASP A 87 6.27 -2.71 6.14
CA ASP A 87 6.02 -2.48 7.58
C ASP A 87 7.27 -2.71 8.42
N ARG A 88 8.07 -3.75 8.11
CA ARG A 88 9.35 -3.98 8.81
C ARG A 88 10.35 -2.85 8.57
N ILE A 89 10.50 -2.37 7.33
CA ILE A 89 11.39 -1.23 7.00
C ILE A 89 10.96 0.01 7.76
N LEU A 90 9.65 0.30 7.79
CA LEU A 90 9.09 1.47 8.44
C LEU A 90 9.19 1.41 9.97
N ARG A 91 9.15 0.21 10.58
CA ARG A 91 9.37 0.00 12.03
C ARG A 91 10.83 0.11 12.44
N VAL A 92 11.77 -0.37 11.61
CA VAL A 92 13.21 -0.35 11.93
C VAL A 92 13.73 1.09 11.95
N GLY A 93 13.24 1.95 11.05
CA GLY A 93 13.59 3.37 11.09
C GLY A 93 13.06 4.13 12.31
N ASP A 94 12.02 3.62 12.99
CA ASP A 94 11.36 4.24 14.15
C ASP A 94 12.10 4.01 15.48
N ARG A 95 13.09 3.10 15.51
CA ARG A 95 13.85 2.73 16.71
C ARG A 95 15.29 3.23 16.74
N ALA A 96 15.70 4.02 15.73
CA ALA A 96 17.02 4.64 15.62
C ALA A 96 16.87 6.15 15.65
#